data_AF-A0A447MTJ4-F1
#
_entry.id   AF-A0A447MTJ4-F1
#
_cell.length_a   1.000
_cell.length_b   1.000
_cell.length_c   1.000
_cell.angle_alpha   90.00
_cell.angle_beta   90.00
_cell.angle_gamma   90.00
#
_symmetry.space_group_name_H-M   'P 1'
#
loop_
_entity.id
_entity.type
_entity.pdbx_description
1 polymer ?
#
loop_
_entity_poly.entity_id
_entity_poly.type
_entity_poly.pdbx_seq_one_letter_code
_entity_poly.pdbx_strand_id
1 'polypeptide(L)' 'MLSIKDLQVSVEEKAILRGLNLEIRPGEVHAIMGAERFREKHALRHPGGT' A
#
# COMPACT_ATOMS: atom_id res chain seq x y z
N MET A 1 4.82 -23.07 5.52
CA MET A 1 3.53 -22.59 4.96
C MET A 1 3.28 -21.24 5.59
N LEU A 2 3.17 -20.19 4.78
CA LEU A 2 2.94 -18.83 5.25
C LEU A 2 1.48 -18.46 5.00
N SER A 3 0.80 -17.92 6.00
CA SER A 3 -0.58 -17.45 5.88
C SER A 3 -0.67 -16.07 6.50
N ILE A 4 -1.13 -15.11 5.70
CA ILE A 4 -1.48 -13.75 6.11
C ILE A 4 -2.99 -13.66 6.02
N LYS A 5 -3.64 -13.23 7.11
CA LYS A 5 -5.10 -13.10 7.18
C LYS A 5 -5.45 -11.68 7.56
N ASP A 6 -6.39 -11.10 6.82
CA ASP A 6 -6.95 -9.77 7.01
C ASP A 6 -5.89 -8.68 7.30
N LEU A 7 -4.82 -8.65 6.50
CA LEU A 7 -3.79 -7.63 6.66
C LEU A 7 -4.34 -6.25 6.31
N GLN A 8 -4.45 -5.42 7.34
CA GLN A 8 -4.82 -4.02 7.24
C GLN A 8 -3.58 -3.16 7.46
N VAL A 9 -3.36 -2.17 6.59
CA VAL A 9 -2.19 -1.29 6.65
C VAL A 9 -2.65 0.13 6.37
N SER A 10 -2.22 1.07 7.18
CA SER A 10 -2.39 2.50 6.96
C SER A 10 -1.05 3.20 7.01
N VAL A 11 -0.95 4.31 6.28
CA VAL A 11 0.14 5.29 6.41
C VAL A 11 -0.53 6.59 6.80
N GLU A 12 -0.10 7.17 7.92
CA GLU A 12 -0.83 8.26 8.58
C GLU A 12 -2.31 7.86 8.79
N GLU A 13 -3.25 8.72 8.42
CA GLU A 13 -4.70 8.46 8.53
C GLU A 13 -5.29 7.76 7.29
N LYS A 14 -4.44 7.40 6.33
CA LYS A 14 -4.88 6.84 5.05
C LYS A 14 -4.74 5.32 5.05
N ALA A 15 -5.88 4.63 5.00
CA ALA A 15 -5.91 3.18 4.82
C ALA A 15 -5.37 2.79 3.42
N ILE A 16 -4.27 2.03 3.41
CA ILE A 16 -3.57 1.52 2.21
C ILE A 16 -4.06 0.12 1.86
N LEU A 17 -4.01 -0.81 2.81
CA LEU A 17 -4.58 -2.15 2.69
C LEU A 17 -5.79 -2.25 3.63
N ARG A 18 -6.93 -2.70 3.11
CA ARG A 18 -8.20 -2.78 3.83
C ARG A 18 -8.61 -4.22 4.17
N GLY A 19 -7.63 -5.11 4.29
CA GLY A 19 -7.84 -6.55 4.48
C GLY A 19 -7.30 -7.34 3.29
N LEU A 20 -6.04 -7.78 3.40
CA LEU A 20 -5.39 -8.65 2.43
C LEU A 20 -5.17 -10.04 3.04
N ASN A 21 -5.64 -11.08 2.35
CA ASN A 21 -5.41 -12.47 2.70
C ASN A 21 -4.45 -13.09 1.70
N LEU A 22 -3.39 -13.75 2.17
CA LEU A 22 -2.41 -14.47 1.34
C LEU A 22 -2.11 -15.83 1.96
N GLU A 23 -1.97 -16.84 1.12
CA GLU A 23 -1.52 -18.17 1.51
C GLU A 23 -0.43 -18.62 0.55
N ILE A 24 0.73 -19.00 1.09
CA ILE A 24 1.88 -19.44 0.31
C ILE A 24 2.32 -20.81 0.83
N ARG A 25 2.24 -21.82 -0.05
CA ARG A 25 2.63 -23.18 0.31
C ARG A 25 4.15 -23.34 0.20
N PRO A 26 4.75 -24.31 0.91
CA PRO A 26 6.17 -24.60 0.77
C PRO A 26 6.56 -24.91 -0.67
N GLY A 27 7.63 -24.29 -1.18
CA GLY A 27 8.13 -24.50 -2.54
C GLY A 27 7.52 -23.60 -3.61
N GLU A 28 6.54 -22.75 -3.26
CA GLU A 28 5.95 -21.79 -4.19
C GLU A 28 6.67 -20.43 -4.14
N VAL A 29 6.75 -19.77 -5.30
CA VAL A 29 7.26 -18.40 -5.43
C VAL A 29 6.13 -17.53 -5.96
N HIS A 30 5.79 -16.48 -5.21
CA HIS A 30 4.71 -15.56 -5.53
C HIS A 30 5.31 -14.16 -5.70
N ALA A 31 4.93 -13.46 -6.76
CA ALA A 31 5.33 -12.07 -6.98
C ALA A 31 4.21 -11.13 -6.56
N ILE A 32 4.54 -10.10 -5.79
CA ILE A 32 3.62 -9.01 -5.45
C ILE A 32 4.08 -7.78 -6.24
N MET A 33 3.16 -7.22 -7.04
CA MET A 33 3.41 -6.02 -7.84
C MET A 33 2.44 -4.92 -7.42
N GLY A 34 2.90 -3.67 -7.42
CA GLY A 34 2.09 -2.50 -7.08
C GLY A 34 2.19 -1.43 -8.15
N ALA A 35 1.09 -0.76 -8.46
CA ALA A 35 1.10 0.45 -9.28
C ALA A 35 1.50 1.66 -8.42
N GLU A 36 2.38 2.52 -8.92
CA GLU A 36 2.97 3.67 -8.20
C GLU A 36 1.99 4.83 -7.92
N ARG A 37 0.68 4.60 -8.00
CA ARG A 37 -0.34 5.65 -7.95
C ARG A 37 -0.40 6.39 -6.60
N PHE A 38 0.39 5.98 -5.61
CA PHE A 38 0.46 6.56 -4.27
C PHE A 38 1.35 7.83 -4.16
N ARG A 39 1.63 8.56 -5.25
CA ARG A 39 2.21 9.90 -5.12
C ARG A 39 1.11 10.88 -4.69
N GLU A 40 0.95 11.05 -3.38
CA GLU A 40 0.32 12.24 -2.80
C GLU A 40 1.08 13.45 -3.37
N LYS A 41 0.46 14.21 -4.28
CA LYS A 41 1.02 15.50 -4.68
C LYS A 41 0.88 16.39 -3.45
N HIS A 42 1.95 16.54 -2.66
CA HIS A 42 2.14 17.75 -1.87
C HIS A 42 2.23 18.89 -2.87
N ALA A 43 1.07 19.41 -3.26
CA ALA A 43 0.94 20.63 -4.03
C ALA A 43 1.39 21.74 -3.09
N LEU A 44 2.67 22.11 -3.17
CA LEU A 44 3.14 23.42 -2.72
C LEU A 44 2.43 24.47 -3.59
N ARG A 45 1.19 24.79 -3.25
CA ARG A 45 0.59 26.07 -3.63
C ARG A 45 1.30 27.10 -2.77
N HIS A 46 2.29 27.79 -3.33
CA HIS A 46 2.67 29.10 -2.79
C HIS A 46 1.49 30.04 -3.04
N PRO A 47 0.85 30.59 -2.00
CA PRO A 47 -0.09 31.68 -2.17
C PRO A 47 0.71 32.98 -2.26
N GLY A 48 0.70 33.63 -3.42
CA GLY A 48 1.07 35.04 -3.54
C GLY A 48 2.54 35.34 -3.78
N GLY A 49 2.81 35.89 -4.95
CA GLY A 49 3.88 36.83 -5.21
C GLY A 49 3.34 37.79 -6.26
N THR A 50 3.26 39.07 -5.88
CA THR A 50 2.67 40.22 -6.58
C THR A 50 2.82 40.24 -8.10
#